data_AF-A0A2C9U969-F1
#
_entry.id   AF-A0A2C9U969-F1
#
_cell.length_a   1.000
_cell.length_b   1.000
_cell.length_c   1.000
_cell.angle_alpha   90.00
_cell.angle_beta   90.00
_cell.angle_gamma   90.00
#
_symmetry.space_group_name_H-M   'P 1'
#
loop_
_entity.id
_entity.type
_entity.pdbx_description
1 polymer ?
#
loop_
_entity_poly.entity_id
_entity_poly.type
_entity_poly.pdbx_seq_one_letter_code
_entity_poly.pdbx_strand_id
1 'polypeptide(L)'
;SIVDKLGHERTSKIKIVGNMEVEKSLYGQLVLGSGLLSGIDEELAKEARKAVSAEKQKIAEEVASMLKLSVQIDTSSTESLVKIVAALRAAAEYAGVPVNNCVLIAGSQSGVAAAGQIGMPCVVLRSSLTSRAEFPSAKAVMDGFGGTDLTISKLRAKLYS
;
A
#
# COMPACT_ATOMS: atom_id res chain seq x y z
N SER A 1 -2.60 -12.71 24.26
CA SER A 1 -1.89 -11.90 23.25
C SER A 1 -1.69 -12.69 21.96
N ILE A 2 -1.45 -12.05 20.81
CA ILE A 2 -1.09 -12.75 19.56
C ILE A 2 0.20 -13.55 19.74
N VAL A 3 1.08 -13.05 20.63
CA VAL A 3 2.33 -13.68 21.04
C VAL A 3 2.09 -15.04 21.70
N ASP A 4 1.11 -15.13 22.60
CA ASP A 4 0.77 -16.39 23.29
C ASP A 4 0.16 -17.42 22.34
N LYS A 5 -0.58 -16.97 21.32
CA LYS A 5 -1.19 -17.85 20.31
C LYS A 5 -0.19 -18.39 19.28
N LEU A 6 0.86 -17.62 18.98
CA LEU A 6 1.87 -17.97 17.99
C LEU A 6 3.03 -18.77 18.59
N GLY A 7 3.31 -18.58 19.88
CA GLY A 7 4.45 -19.17 20.56
C GLY A 7 5.77 -18.49 20.18
N HIS A 8 6.75 -18.61 21.06
CA HIS A 8 8.02 -17.87 20.98
C HIS A 8 8.80 -18.12 19.67
N GLU A 9 8.76 -19.35 19.15
CA GLU A 9 9.49 -19.75 17.94
C GLU A 9 8.95 -19.09 16.66
N ARG A 10 7.66 -18.77 16.62
CA ARG A 10 7.05 -18.10 15.45
C ARG A 10 7.13 -16.59 15.59
N THR A 11 7.01 -16.06 16.80
CA THR A 11 7.10 -14.61 17.03
C THR A 11 8.51 -14.08 16.77
N SER A 12 9.56 -14.85 17.00
CA SER A 12 10.93 -14.45 16.65
C SER A 12 11.16 -14.24 15.15
N LYS A 13 10.31 -14.84 14.30
CA LYS A 13 10.34 -14.71 12.84
C LYS A 13 9.47 -13.55 12.32
N ILE A 14 8.72 -12.89 13.21
CA ILE A 14 7.80 -11.81 12.85
C ILE A 14 8.44 -10.48 13.20
N LYS A 15 8.44 -9.55 12.25
CA LYS A 15 8.83 -8.16 12.46
C LYS A 15 7.62 -7.27 12.30
N ILE A 16 7.32 -6.50 13.35
CA ILE A 16 6.24 -5.52 13.33
C ILE A 16 6.85 -4.18 12.90
N VAL A 17 6.30 -3.60 11.85
CA VAL A 17 6.69 -2.29 11.33
C VAL A 17 5.50 -1.36 11.53
N GLY A 18 5.60 -0.50 12.53
CA GLY A 18 4.61 0.54 12.83
C GLY A 18 5.08 1.91 12.37
N ASN A 19 4.34 2.95 12.75
CA ASN A 19 4.61 4.32 12.28
C ASN A 19 6.03 4.79 12.61
N MET A 20 6.54 4.47 13.80
CA MET A 20 7.90 4.86 14.20
C MET A 20 8.97 4.19 13.34
N GLU A 21 8.79 2.92 13.01
CA GLU A 21 9.70 2.18 12.12
C GLU A 21 9.64 2.75 10.71
N VAL A 22 8.43 3.07 10.21
CA VAL A 22 8.27 3.70 8.89
C VAL A 22 8.98 5.04 8.84
N GLU A 23 8.79 5.92 9.82
CA GLU A 23 9.45 7.23 9.88
C GLU A 23 10.98 7.13 9.95
N LYS A 24 11.51 6.07 10.57
CA LYS A 24 12.96 5.83 10.66
C LYS A 24 13.57 5.17 9.43
N SER A 25 12.77 4.55 8.57
CA SER A 25 13.23 3.91 7.33
C SER A 25 13.82 4.94 6.35
N LEU A 26 14.71 4.49 5.46
CA LEU A 26 15.35 5.37 4.48
C LEU A 26 14.32 6.10 3.61
N TYR A 27 13.32 5.38 3.12
CA TYR A 27 12.28 5.95 2.28
C TYR A 27 11.29 6.80 3.08
N GLY A 28 10.97 6.41 4.32
CA GLY A 28 10.09 7.20 5.19
C GLY A 28 10.70 8.56 5.52
N GLN A 29 11.99 8.62 5.84
CA GLN A 29 12.68 9.90 6.06
C GLN A 29 12.65 10.81 4.83
N LEU A 30 12.79 10.23 3.63
CA LEU A 30 12.76 10.98 2.36
C LEU A 30 11.38 11.56 2.03
N VAL A 31 10.31 10.83 2.33
CA VAL A 31 8.96 11.16 1.82
C VAL A 31 8.05 11.76 2.88
N LEU A 32 8.26 11.45 4.15
CA LEU A 32 7.49 12.01 5.27
C LEU A 32 8.11 13.30 5.82
N GLY A 33 9.28 13.72 5.32
CA GLY A 33 9.94 14.98 5.69
C GLY A 33 10.43 15.02 7.14
N SER A 34 10.46 13.88 7.84
CA SER A 34 10.89 13.80 9.24
C SER A 34 12.41 13.75 9.42
N GLY A 35 13.17 13.67 8.31
CA GLY A 35 14.64 13.68 8.31
C GLY A 35 15.22 15.08 8.09
N LEU A 36 15.50 15.80 9.18
CA LEU A 36 16.48 16.90 9.35
C LEU A 36 16.45 18.13 8.39
N LEU A 37 15.63 18.19 7.34
CA LEU A 37 15.68 19.26 6.32
C LEU A 37 14.29 19.70 5.82
N SER A 38 13.32 19.98 6.69
CA SER A 38 12.08 20.63 6.25
C SER A 38 12.34 22.13 5.96
N GLY A 39 12.90 22.42 4.79
CA GLY A 39 13.10 23.77 4.28
C GLY A 39 11.84 24.37 3.67
N ILE A 40 11.82 25.70 3.51
CA ILE A 40 10.72 26.48 2.89
C ILE A 40 10.37 25.93 1.49
N ASP A 41 11.36 25.43 0.76
CA ASP A 41 11.18 24.83 -0.57
C ASP A 41 10.36 23.54 -0.55
N GLU A 42 10.45 22.75 0.52
CA GLU A 42 9.66 21.51 0.66
C GLU A 42 8.20 21.81 0.98
N GLU A 43 7.95 22.81 1.81
CA GLU A 43 6.60 23.30 2.11
C GLU A 43 5.96 23.91 0.85
N LEU A 44 6.72 24.70 0.09
CA LEU A 44 6.31 25.23 -1.20
C LEU A 44 5.99 24.11 -2.21
N ALA A 45 6.85 23.09 -2.31
CA ALA A 45 6.61 21.96 -3.19
C ALA A 45 5.36 21.16 -2.78
N LYS A 46 5.09 21.02 -1.48
CA LYS A 46 3.86 20.40 -0.97
C LYS A 46 2.62 21.19 -1.36
N GLU A 47 2.64 22.50 -1.19
CA GLU A 47 1.49 23.34 -1.52
C GLU A 47 1.26 23.47 -3.03
N ALA A 48 2.34 23.52 -3.82
CA ALA A 48 2.27 23.45 -5.28
C ALA A 48 1.63 22.13 -5.75
N ARG A 49 1.99 20.98 -5.14
CA ARG A 49 1.37 19.68 -5.46
C ARG A 49 -0.13 19.67 -5.15
N LYS A 50 -0.55 20.26 -4.03
CA LYS A 50 -1.98 20.37 -3.70
C LYS A 50 -2.73 21.24 -4.72
N ALA A 51 -2.18 22.39 -5.08
CA ALA A 51 -2.78 23.28 -6.07
C ALA A 51 -2.93 22.59 -7.44
N VAL A 52 -1.89 21.88 -7.89
CA VAL A 52 -1.96 21.09 -9.14
C VAL A 52 -3.01 19.98 -9.05
N SER A 53 -3.13 19.31 -7.91
CA SER A 53 -4.15 18.27 -7.72
C SER A 53 -5.57 18.85 -7.78
N ALA A 54 -5.79 20.04 -7.20
CA ALA A 54 -7.07 20.72 -7.24
C ALA A 54 -7.47 21.10 -8.68
N GLU A 55 -6.53 21.57 -9.51
CA GLU A 55 -6.85 21.92 -10.89
C GLU A 55 -7.11 20.67 -11.75
N LYS A 56 -6.37 19.58 -11.52
CA LYS A 56 -6.64 18.29 -12.17
C LYS A 56 -8.04 17.75 -11.83
N GLN A 57 -8.45 17.89 -10.56
CA GLN A 57 -9.80 17.53 -10.11
C GLN A 57 -10.86 18.29 -10.89
N LYS A 58 -10.74 19.61 -10.91
CA LYS A 58 -11.67 20.52 -11.59
C LYS A 58 -11.84 20.18 -13.07
N ILE A 59 -10.73 19.96 -13.78
CA ILE A 59 -10.76 19.58 -15.20
C ILE A 59 -11.48 18.24 -15.39
N ALA A 60 -11.20 17.25 -14.53
CA ALA A 60 -11.85 15.96 -14.65
C ALA A 60 -13.36 16.01 -14.37
N GLU A 61 -13.79 16.81 -13.40
CA GLU A 61 -15.20 17.06 -13.11
C GLU A 61 -15.90 17.77 -14.28
N GLU A 62 -15.24 18.73 -14.91
CA GLU A 62 -15.76 19.44 -16.09
C GLU A 62 -15.96 18.48 -17.27
N VAL A 63 -14.95 17.64 -17.57
CA VAL A 63 -15.03 16.62 -18.61
C VAL A 63 -16.12 15.58 -18.29
N ALA A 64 -16.21 15.15 -17.04
CA ALA A 64 -17.25 14.22 -16.59
C ALA A 64 -18.65 14.80 -16.81
N SER A 65 -18.85 16.07 -16.46
CA SER A 65 -20.12 16.79 -16.64
C SER A 65 -20.50 16.87 -18.13
N MET A 66 -19.55 17.19 -19.01
CA MET A 66 -19.76 17.17 -20.47
C MET A 66 -20.20 15.78 -20.99
N LEU A 67 -19.66 14.72 -20.41
CA LEU A 67 -19.97 13.33 -20.79
C LEU A 67 -21.20 12.77 -20.07
N LYS A 68 -21.87 13.56 -19.20
CA LYS A 68 -22.95 13.11 -18.30
C LYS A 68 -22.55 11.93 -17.41
N LEU A 69 -21.28 11.90 -17.02
CA LEU A 69 -20.71 10.93 -16.10
C LEU A 69 -20.44 11.61 -14.76
N SER A 70 -20.48 10.85 -13.66
CA SER A 70 -19.96 11.29 -12.38
C SER A 70 -18.58 10.68 -12.17
N VAL A 71 -17.63 11.48 -11.69
CA VAL A 71 -16.30 10.99 -11.34
C VAL A 71 -16.03 11.36 -9.89
N GLN A 72 -15.79 10.36 -9.05
CA GLN A 72 -15.14 10.55 -7.76
C GLN A 72 -13.64 10.33 -7.96
N ILE A 73 -12.89 11.41 -8.10
CA ILE A 73 -11.44 11.36 -7.99
C ILE A 73 -11.10 11.65 -6.52
N ASP A 74 -10.72 10.61 -5.79
CA ASP A 74 -10.40 10.71 -4.38
C ASP A 74 -8.97 11.25 -4.21
N THR A 75 -8.82 12.58 -4.13
CA THR A 75 -7.53 13.26 -3.94
C THR A 75 -6.97 13.09 -2.53
N SER A 76 -7.83 12.78 -1.54
CA SER A 76 -7.43 12.41 -0.17
C SER A 76 -6.64 11.09 -0.12
N SER A 77 -6.83 10.25 -1.13
CA SER A 77 -6.14 8.97 -1.27
C SER A 77 -4.63 9.12 -1.46
N THR A 78 -4.15 10.26 -1.95
CA THR A 78 -2.72 10.44 -2.27
C THR A 78 -1.84 10.43 -1.02
N GLU A 79 -2.26 11.11 0.06
CA GLU A 79 -1.47 11.16 1.30
C GLU A 79 -1.51 9.82 2.04
N SER A 80 -2.67 9.14 2.03
CA SER A 80 -2.81 7.80 2.59
C SER A 80 -2.04 6.75 1.78
N LEU A 81 -2.04 6.84 0.44
CA LEU A 81 -1.24 5.99 -0.44
C LEU A 81 0.25 6.18 -0.20
N VAL A 82 0.72 7.43 -0.07
CA VAL A 82 2.13 7.72 0.24
C VAL A 82 2.55 7.06 1.55
N LYS A 83 1.72 7.14 2.60
CA LYS A 83 1.97 6.48 3.88
C LYS A 83 2.02 4.96 3.74
N ILE A 84 1.11 4.36 2.97
CA ILE A 84 1.09 2.92 2.70
C ILE A 84 2.35 2.50 1.92
N VAL A 85 2.71 3.25 0.87
CA VAL A 85 3.93 3.01 0.08
C VAL A 85 5.17 3.08 0.97
N ALA A 86 5.25 4.08 1.85
CA ALA A 86 6.34 4.20 2.80
C ALA A 86 6.39 2.99 3.75
N ALA A 87 5.24 2.53 4.25
CA ALA A 87 5.16 1.34 5.09
C ALA A 87 5.61 0.06 4.37
N LEU A 88 5.20 -0.15 3.11
CA LEU A 88 5.61 -1.31 2.32
C LEU A 88 7.12 -1.31 2.04
N ARG A 89 7.69 -0.15 1.71
CA ARG A 89 9.14 -0.01 1.49
C ARG A 89 9.93 -0.22 2.78
N ALA A 90 9.47 0.36 3.88
CA ALA A 90 10.06 0.15 5.20
C ALA A 90 10.03 -1.35 5.59
N ALA A 91 8.91 -2.04 5.33
CA ALA A 91 8.80 -3.47 5.62
C ALA A 91 9.83 -4.31 4.83
N ALA A 92 10.03 -4.00 3.55
CA ALA A 92 11.05 -4.65 2.72
C ALA A 92 12.48 -4.36 3.23
N GLU A 93 12.77 -3.10 3.58
CA GLU A 93 14.04 -2.66 4.17
C GLU A 93 14.35 -3.40 5.47
N TYR A 94 13.39 -3.46 6.38
CA TYR A 94 13.53 -4.15 7.66
C TYR A 94 13.62 -5.67 7.53
N ALA A 95 13.09 -6.24 6.45
CA ALA A 95 13.26 -7.64 6.10
C ALA A 95 14.58 -7.93 5.36
N GLY A 96 15.32 -6.89 4.96
CA GLY A 96 16.60 -7.02 4.26
C GLY A 96 16.48 -7.59 2.85
N VAL A 97 15.30 -7.46 2.22
CA VAL A 97 15.03 -8.01 0.89
C VAL A 97 14.49 -6.93 -0.06
N PRO A 98 14.79 -7.02 -1.36
CA PRO A 98 14.21 -6.13 -2.36
C PRO A 98 12.67 -6.20 -2.40
N VAL A 99 12.02 -5.07 -2.69
CA VAL A 99 10.55 -4.93 -2.76
C VAL A 99 9.90 -5.93 -3.72
N ASN A 100 10.54 -6.22 -4.85
CA ASN A 100 10.05 -7.19 -5.84
C ASN A 100 10.12 -8.65 -5.36
N ASN A 101 10.92 -8.94 -4.32
CA ASN A 101 11.00 -10.25 -3.68
C ASN A 101 10.08 -10.35 -2.45
N CYS A 102 9.44 -9.25 -2.05
CA CYS A 102 8.36 -9.25 -1.07
C CYS A 102 7.02 -9.52 -1.73
N VAL A 103 6.06 -10.02 -0.96
CA VAL A 103 4.69 -10.23 -1.43
C VAL A 103 3.75 -9.60 -0.44
N LEU A 104 2.89 -8.69 -0.92
CA LEU A 104 1.85 -8.10 -0.11
C LEU A 104 0.64 -9.03 -0.07
N ILE A 105 0.13 -9.28 1.13
CA ILE A 105 -1.20 -9.82 1.35
C ILE A 105 -2.12 -8.66 1.75
N ALA A 106 -2.96 -8.22 0.82
CA ALA A 106 -3.79 -7.03 1.00
C ALA A 106 -5.26 -7.39 1.29
N GLY A 107 -5.90 -6.60 2.15
CA GLY A 107 -7.34 -6.65 2.39
C GLY A 107 -8.09 -5.40 1.90
N SER A 108 -7.42 -4.49 1.20
CA SER A 108 -7.97 -3.21 0.76
C SER A 108 -7.44 -2.79 -0.61
N GLN A 109 -8.21 -1.96 -1.32
CA GLN A 109 -7.83 -1.43 -2.63
C GLN A 109 -6.60 -0.54 -2.55
N SER A 110 -6.47 0.27 -1.49
CA SER A 110 -5.33 1.15 -1.28
C SER A 110 -4.02 0.39 -1.11
N GLY A 111 -4.05 -0.77 -0.44
CA GLY A 111 -2.88 -1.66 -0.32
C GLY A 111 -2.46 -2.23 -1.68
N VAL A 112 -3.44 -2.67 -2.49
CA VAL A 112 -3.17 -3.19 -3.84
C VAL A 112 -2.59 -2.12 -4.75
N ALA A 113 -3.16 -0.91 -4.74
CA ALA A 113 -2.67 0.21 -5.53
C ALA A 113 -1.25 0.61 -5.12
N ALA A 114 -0.97 0.72 -3.82
CA ALA A 114 0.37 1.04 -3.30
C ALA A 114 1.41 -0.03 -3.70
N ALA A 115 1.06 -1.31 -3.59
CA ALA A 115 1.94 -2.41 -4.01
C ALA A 115 2.22 -2.35 -5.52
N GLY A 116 1.20 -2.09 -6.33
CA GLY A 116 1.35 -1.90 -7.78
C GLY A 116 2.32 -0.76 -8.13
N GLN A 117 2.24 0.37 -7.43
CA GLN A 117 3.10 1.53 -7.67
C GLN A 117 4.60 1.25 -7.41
N ILE A 118 4.91 0.34 -6.50
CA ILE A 118 6.30 -0.03 -6.16
C ILE A 118 6.76 -1.34 -6.80
N GLY A 119 5.93 -1.97 -7.63
CA GLY A 119 6.25 -3.26 -8.24
C GLY A 119 6.32 -4.43 -7.26
N MET A 120 5.63 -4.34 -6.11
CA MET A 120 5.51 -5.44 -5.15
C MET A 120 4.38 -6.37 -5.59
N PRO A 121 4.62 -7.66 -5.83
CA PRO A 121 3.56 -8.63 -6.07
C PRO A 121 2.51 -8.60 -4.95
N CYS A 122 1.23 -8.57 -5.33
CA CYS A 122 0.12 -8.48 -4.38
C CYS A 122 -0.86 -9.62 -4.57
N VAL A 123 -1.27 -10.24 -3.47
CA VAL A 123 -2.39 -11.19 -3.40
C VAL A 123 -3.43 -10.60 -2.46
N VAL A 124 -4.69 -10.65 -2.88
CA VAL A 124 -5.80 -10.11 -2.09
C VAL A 124 -6.47 -11.21 -1.31
N LEU A 125 -6.74 -10.90 -0.05
CA LEU A 125 -7.56 -11.68 0.84
C LEU A 125 -8.87 -10.93 1.10
N ARG A 126 -9.97 -11.45 0.56
CA ARG A 126 -11.27 -10.82 0.71
C ARG A 126 -11.78 -10.98 2.14
N SER A 127 -12.40 -9.90 2.61
CA SER A 127 -13.23 -9.91 3.81
C SER A 127 -14.69 -9.67 3.40
N SER A 128 -15.61 -9.72 4.36
CA SER A 128 -17.01 -9.33 4.13
C SER A 128 -17.13 -7.93 3.51
N LEU A 129 -16.25 -7.00 3.90
CA LEU A 129 -16.21 -5.61 3.42
C LEU A 129 -15.73 -5.48 1.97
N THR A 130 -14.97 -6.45 1.48
CA THR A 130 -14.40 -6.42 0.12
C THR A 130 -14.89 -7.57 -0.76
N SER A 131 -15.97 -8.23 -0.36
CA SER A 131 -16.55 -9.39 -1.04
C SER A 131 -16.96 -9.09 -2.49
N ARG A 132 -17.43 -7.86 -2.75
CA ARG A 132 -17.87 -7.38 -4.07
C ARG A 132 -16.82 -6.51 -4.78
N ALA A 133 -15.67 -6.27 -4.15
CA ALA A 133 -14.64 -5.43 -4.72
C ALA A 133 -13.82 -6.23 -5.74
N GLU A 134 -13.48 -5.56 -6.85
CA GLU A 134 -12.62 -6.11 -7.89
C GLU A 134 -11.19 -5.59 -7.75
N PHE A 135 -10.22 -6.49 -7.91
CA PHE A 135 -8.80 -6.20 -7.71
C PHE A 135 -8.00 -6.58 -8.97
N PRO A 136 -8.19 -5.85 -10.10
CA PRO A 136 -7.60 -6.22 -11.38
C PRO A 136 -6.06 -6.22 -11.36
N SER A 137 -5.45 -5.41 -10.48
CA SER A 137 -3.99 -5.32 -10.35
C SER A 137 -3.38 -6.37 -9.42
N ALA A 138 -4.19 -7.21 -8.76
CA ALA A 138 -3.70 -8.27 -7.88
C ALA A 138 -3.38 -9.55 -8.69
N LYS A 139 -2.32 -10.27 -8.31
CA LYS A 139 -1.97 -11.55 -8.95
C LYS A 139 -3.01 -12.65 -8.68
N ALA A 140 -3.66 -12.58 -7.52
CA ALA A 140 -4.71 -13.51 -7.13
C ALA A 140 -5.62 -12.86 -6.10
N VAL A 141 -6.86 -13.35 -6.04
CA VAL A 141 -7.85 -13.02 -5.02
C VAL A 141 -8.27 -14.32 -4.35
N MET A 142 -8.25 -14.34 -3.02
CA MET A 142 -8.57 -15.51 -2.19
C MET A 142 -9.53 -15.12 -1.06
N ASP A 143 -10.23 -16.09 -0.48
CA ASP A 143 -11.27 -15.85 0.52
C ASP A 143 -10.84 -16.20 1.96
N GLY A 144 -9.65 -16.79 2.15
CA GLY A 144 -9.14 -17.14 3.47
C GLY A 144 -7.69 -17.62 3.53
N PHE A 145 -7.23 -18.03 4.71
CA PHE A 145 -5.98 -18.74 4.90
C PHE A 145 -6.26 -20.24 5.11
N GLY A 146 -5.41 -21.12 4.58
CA GLY A 146 -5.51 -22.57 4.83
C GLY A 146 -5.82 -23.39 3.59
N GLY A 147 -6.14 -24.68 3.79
CA GLY A 147 -6.11 -25.73 2.75
C GLY A 147 -6.87 -25.40 1.46
N THR A 148 -8.07 -24.85 1.55
CA THR A 148 -8.89 -24.44 0.39
C THR A 148 -8.43 -23.11 -0.21
N ASP A 149 -7.78 -22.26 0.57
CA ASP A 149 -7.45 -20.89 0.22
C ASP A 149 -5.94 -20.64 0.20
N LEU A 150 -5.44 -19.58 0.85
CA LEU A 150 -4.05 -19.18 0.78
C LEU A 150 -3.14 -20.14 1.57
N THR A 151 -2.27 -20.83 0.84
CA THR A 151 -1.13 -21.61 1.36
C THR A 151 0.16 -21.14 0.69
N ILE A 152 1.32 -21.44 1.30
CA ILE A 152 2.62 -21.08 0.72
C ILE A 152 2.81 -21.71 -0.67
N SER A 153 2.36 -22.95 -0.88
CA SER A 153 2.46 -23.61 -2.18
C SER A 153 1.63 -22.91 -3.24
N LYS A 154 0.38 -22.53 -2.92
CA LYS A 154 -0.49 -21.77 -3.84
C LYS A 154 0.03 -20.36 -4.08
N LEU A 155 0.58 -19.71 -3.05
CA LEU A 155 1.20 -18.39 -3.17
C LEU A 155 2.35 -18.43 -4.18
N ARG A 156 3.28 -19.39 -4.02
CA ARG A 156 4.39 -19.57 -4.97
C ARG A 156 3.88 -19.87 -6.38
N ALA A 157 2.90 -20.76 -6.53
CA ALA A 157 2.33 -21.08 -7.84
C ALA A 157 1.77 -19.84 -8.55
N LYS A 158 1.09 -18.93 -7.83
CA LYS A 158 0.52 -17.69 -8.40
C LYS A 158 1.56 -16.59 -8.68
N LEU A 159 2.71 -16.63 -8.00
CA LEU A 159 3.76 -15.63 -8.19
C LEU A 159 4.64 -15.96 -9.39
N TYR A 160 4.86 -17.25 -9.67
CA TYR A 160 5.74 -17.74 -10.74
C TYR A 160 4.99 -18.27 -11.97
N SER A 161 3.65 -18.25 -11.97
CA SER A 161 2.82 -18.41 -13.17
C SER A 161 2.75 -17.10 -13.96
#